data_AF-A0A136KR05-F1
#
_entry.id   AF-A0A136KR05-F1
#
_cell.length_a   1.000
_cell.length_b   1.000
_cell.length_c   1.000
_cell.angle_alpha   90.00
_cell.angle_beta   90.00
_cell.angle_gamma   90.00
#
_symmetry.space_group_name_H-M   'P 1'
#
loop_
_entity.id
_entity.type
_entity.pdbx_description
1 polymer ?
#
loop_
_entity_poly.entity_id
_entity_poly.type
_entity_poly.pdbx_seq_one_letter_code
_entity_poly.pdbx_strand_id
1 'polypeptide(L)'
;MNGKVNLTRRILSAIVLLAIASQACTLSLFSPPTLVPNTPSANQNIPTSTPYPATQTNFVVTLPEPLQAGETLLLVVLDEVTGLSLNPQQYPMTARDTLTYTATIPTFL
;
A
#
# COMPACT_ATOMS: atom_id res chain seq x y z
N MET A 1 -58.73 -3.09 -5.43
CA MET A 1 -57.62 -3.54 -4.57
C MET A 1 -56.34 -3.95 -5.34
N ASN A 2 -56.20 -3.68 -6.65
CA ASN A 2 -55.09 -4.19 -7.48
C ASN A 2 -53.81 -3.33 -7.50
N GLY A 3 -53.88 -2.04 -7.13
CA GLY A 3 -52.72 -1.13 -7.16
C GLY A 3 -51.68 -1.45 -6.07
N LYS A 4 -52.13 -1.86 -4.87
CA LYS A 4 -51.25 -2.22 -3.76
C LYS A 4 -50.46 -3.50 -4.07
N VAL A 5 -51.10 -4.50 -4.66
CA VAL A 5 -50.47 -5.78 -5.04
C VAL A 5 -49.35 -5.59 -6.06
N ASN A 6 -49.53 -4.67 -7.01
CA ASN A 6 -48.52 -4.38 -8.04
C ASN A 6 -47.31 -3.62 -7.47
N LEU A 7 -47.54 -2.73 -6.50
CA LEU A 7 -46.48 -2.02 -5.79
C LEU A 7 -45.67 -2.96 -4.88
N THR A 8 -46.34 -3.83 -4.13
CA THR A 8 -45.65 -4.83 -3.29
C THR A 8 -44.81 -5.79 -4.12
N ARG A 9 -45.29 -6.21 -5.29
CA ARG A 9 -44.55 -7.09 -6.21
C ARG A 9 -43.29 -6.43 -6.77
N ARG A 10 -43.36 -5.12 -7.10
CA ARG A 10 -42.21 -4.34 -7.56
C ARG A 10 -41.15 -4.14 -6.47
N ILE A 11 -41.61 -3.86 -5.24
CA ILE A 11 -40.72 -3.75 -4.09
C ILE A 11 -40.05 -5.10 -3.79
N LEU A 12 -40.81 -6.20 -3.83
CA LEU A 12 -40.26 -7.54 -3.65
C LEU A 12 -39.20 -7.87 -4.71
N SER A 13 -39.46 -7.56 -5.99
CA SER A 13 -38.46 -7.79 -7.05
C SER A 13 -37.20 -6.94 -6.88
N ALA A 14 -37.33 -5.70 -6.42
CA ALA A 14 -36.18 -4.83 -6.18
C ALA A 14 -35.31 -5.34 -5.01
N ILE A 15 -35.93 -5.82 -3.93
CA ILE A 15 -35.21 -6.41 -2.78
C ILE A 15 -34.45 -7.69 -3.20
N VAL A 16 -35.09 -8.56 -3.99
CA VAL A 16 -34.45 -9.79 -4.47
C VAL A 16 -33.23 -9.48 -5.36
N LEU A 17 -33.35 -8.53 -6.29
CA LEU A 17 -32.23 -8.13 -7.15
C LEU A 17 -31.08 -7.52 -6.34
N LEU A 18 -31.39 -6.71 -5.33
CA LEU A 18 -30.38 -6.09 -4.47
C LEU A 18 -29.64 -7.11 -3.61
N ALA A 19 -30.33 -8.14 -3.11
CA ALA A 19 -29.74 -9.23 -2.35
C ALA A 19 -28.82 -10.15 -3.19
N ILE A 20 -29.12 -10.32 -4.49
CA ILE A 20 -28.25 -11.08 -5.40
C ILE A 20 -26.98 -10.27 -5.72
N ALA A 21 -27.11 -8.96 -5.95
CA ALA A 21 -25.97 -8.09 -6.24
C ALA A 21 -24.98 -7.97 -5.06
N SER A 22 -25.47 -8.02 -3.81
CA SER A 22 -24.59 -7.98 -2.63
C SER A 22 -23.72 -9.22 -2.43
N GLN A 23 -24.02 -10.34 -3.10
CA GLN A 23 -23.23 -11.57 -3.01
C GLN A 23 -22.09 -11.66 -4.03
N ALA A 24 -21.87 -10.62 -4.85
CA ALA A 24 -20.80 -10.62 -5.87
C ALA A 24 -19.39 -10.76 -5.27
N CYS A 25 -19.17 -10.31 -4.03
CA CYS A 25 -17.86 -10.34 -3.38
C CYS A 25 -17.53 -11.66 -2.65
N THR A 26 -18.48 -12.59 -2.50
CA THR A 26 -18.25 -13.86 -1.77
C THR A 26 -18.03 -15.07 -2.68
N LEU A 27 -18.31 -14.94 -3.98
CA LEU A 27 -18.11 -16.01 -4.97
C LEU A 27 -16.64 -16.30 -5.28
N SER A 28 -15.72 -15.38 -4.95
CA SER A 28 -14.28 -15.57 -5.18
C SER A 28 -13.62 -16.59 -4.25
N LEU A 29 -14.34 -17.16 -3.27
CA LEU A 29 -13.78 -18.10 -2.28
C LEU A 29 -14.20 -19.57 -2.48
N PHE A 30 -14.97 -19.90 -3.53
CA PHE A 30 -15.35 -21.28 -3.80
C PHE A 30 -14.22 -22.03 -4.52
N SER A 31 -13.31 -22.63 -3.76
CA SER A 31 -12.35 -23.60 -4.29
C SER A 31 -13.03 -24.96 -4.40
N PRO A 32 -13.28 -25.49 -5.61
CA PRO A 32 -13.82 -26.84 -5.76
C PRO A 32 -12.84 -27.86 -5.14
N PRO A 33 -13.32 -28.92 -4.49
CA PRO A 33 -12.45 -29.97 -3.98
C PRO A 33 -11.76 -30.66 -5.17
N THR A 34 -10.43 -30.55 -5.22
CA THR A 34 -9.59 -31.30 -6.15
C THR A 34 -9.71 -32.79 -5.85
N LEU A 35 -10.41 -33.53 -6.71
CA LEU A 35 -10.28 -34.98 -6.80
C LEU A 35 -8.91 -35.25 -7.45
N VAL A 36 -7.90 -35.54 -6.64
CA VAL A 36 -6.54 -35.87 -7.10
C VAL A 36 -6.47 -37.34 -7.52
N PRO A 37 -6.18 -37.67 -8.80
CA PRO A 37 -5.62 -38.94 -9.16
C PRO A 37 -4.12 -38.91 -8.80
N ASN A 38 -3.65 -39.94 -8.08
CA ASN A 38 -2.26 -40.11 -7.66
C ASN A 38 -1.35 -40.28 -8.89
N THR A 39 -0.98 -39.18 -9.52
CA THR A 39 0.12 -39.10 -10.49
C THR A 39 1.30 -38.44 -9.80
N PRO A 40 2.55 -38.92 -10.02
CA PRO A 40 3.71 -38.31 -9.40
C PRO A 40 3.80 -36.85 -9.85
N SER A 41 3.63 -35.94 -8.89
CA SER A 41 3.74 -34.51 -9.07
C SER A 41 5.11 -34.20 -9.65
N ALA A 42 5.16 -33.69 -10.88
CA ALA A 42 6.36 -33.04 -11.39
C ALA A 42 6.77 -31.98 -10.36
N ASN A 43 8.05 -31.96 -9.96
CA ASN A 43 8.59 -30.92 -9.10
C ASN A 43 8.27 -29.57 -9.73
N GLN A 44 7.28 -28.88 -9.17
CA GLN A 44 6.99 -27.51 -9.58
C GLN A 44 8.15 -26.67 -9.09
N ASN A 45 9.01 -26.23 -10.01
CA ASN A 45 9.93 -25.13 -9.74
C ASN A 45 9.09 -23.87 -9.55
N ILE A 46 8.61 -23.66 -8.33
CA ILE A 46 7.96 -22.42 -7.93
C ILE A 46 9.03 -21.33 -8.06
N PRO A 47 8.87 -20.33 -8.94
CA PRO A 47 9.83 -19.25 -9.04
C PRO A 47 9.92 -18.56 -7.69
N THR A 48 11.09 -18.62 -7.07
CA THR A 48 11.37 -17.82 -5.87
C THR A 48 11.34 -16.35 -6.29
N SER A 49 10.60 -15.51 -5.56
CA SER A 49 10.57 -14.08 -5.82
C SER A 49 11.98 -13.52 -5.80
N THR A 50 12.39 -12.86 -6.88
CA THR A 50 13.64 -12.08 -6.90
C THR A 50 13.62 -11.07 -5.75
N PRO A 51 14.66 -11.04 -4.89
CA PRO A 51 14.76 -10.05 -3.82
C PRO A 51 14.71 -8.64 -4.39
N TYR A 52 13.90 -7.77 -3.78
CA TYR A 52 13.84 -6.37 -4.17
C TYR A 52 15.16 -5.68 -3.80
N PRO A 53 15.83 -4.97 -4.74
CA PRO A 53 17.06 -4.24 -4.43
C PRO A 53 16.73 -3.07 -3.50
N ALA A 54 17.01 -3.23 -2.21
CA ALA A 54 16.90 -2.17 -1.22
C ALA A 54 18.30 -1.63 -0.89
N THR A 55 18.49 -0.31 -0.99
CA THR A 55 19.71 0.37 -0.54
C THR A 55 19.37 1.34 0.57
N GLN A 56 20.26 1.47 1.55
CA GLN A 56 20.14 2.42 2.63
C GLN A 56 21.14 3.55 2.42
N THR A 57 20.65 4.78 2.25
CA THR A 57 21.49 5.96 2.07
C THR A 57 21.57 6.73 3.38
N ASN A 58 22.79 6.97 3.85
CA ASN A 58 23.03 7.76 5.06
C ASN A 58 23.55 9.16 4.69
N PHE A 59 22.79 10.18 5.05
CA PHE A 59 23.17 11.57 4.89
C PHE A 59 23.87 12.05 6.16
N VAL A 60 25.03 12.68 5.99
CA VAL A 60 25.78 13.33 7.06
C VAL A 60 26.00 14.77 6.65
N VAL A 61 25.50 15.70 7.46
CA VAL A 61 25.56 17.14 7.20
C VAL A 61 26.31 17.79 8.34
N THR A 62 27.25 18.68 8.01
CA THR A 62 27.97 19.51 8.97
C THR A 62 27.55 20.96 8.78
N LEU A 63 27.07 21.60 9.85
CA LEU A 63 26.72 23.01 9.88
C LEU A 63 27.94 23.87 10.23
N PRO A 64 28.02 25.11 9.73
CA PRO A 64 29.08 26.05 10.10
C PRO A 64 28.92 26.60 11.53
N GLU A 65 27.71 26.55 12.10
CA GLU A 65 27.36 27.03 13.44
C GLU A 65 26.30 26.09 14.06
N PRO A 66 26.27 25.88 15.39
CA PRO A 66 25.24 25.05 16.02
C PRO A 66 23.83 25.63 15.88
N LEU A 67 22.84 24.73 15.89
CA LEU A 67 21.43 25.11 15.95
C LEU A 67 21.09 25.82 17.26
N GLN A 68 20.18 26.79 17.20
CA GLN A 68 19.65 27.46 18.37
C GLN A 68 18.74 26.54 19.19
N ALA A 69 18.51 26.88 20.45
CA ALA A 69 17.62 26.11 21.31
C ALA A 69 16.20 26.05 20.72
N GLY A 70 15.74 24.82 20.46
CA GLY A 70 14.41 24.56 19.88
C GLY A 70 14.38 24.43 18.35
N GLU A 71 15.51 24.60 17.65
CA GLU A 71 15.59 24.36 16.21
C GLU A 71 15.78 22.87 15.88
N THR A 72 15.41 22.48 14.66
CA THR A 72 15.59 21.12 14.15
C THR A 72 16.02 21.18 12.69
N LEU A 73 17.00 20.35 12.31
CA LEU A 73 17.42 20.20 10.94
C LEU A 73 16.57 19.13 10.24
N LEU A 74 15.99 19.46 9.08
CA LEU A 74 15.18 18.55 8.28
C LEU A 74 15.84 18.30 6.92
N LEU A 75 15.92 17.04 6.53
CA LEU A 75 16.21 16.63 5.15
C LEU A 75 14.90 16.45 4.39
N VAL A 76 14.70 17.22 3.32
CA VAL A 76 13.48 17.17 2.51
C VAL A 76 13.81 16.54 1.16
N VAL A 77 13.23 15.38 0.88
CA VAL A 77 13.31 14.72 -0.43
C VAL A 77 12.13 15.18 -1.26
N LEU A 78 12.41 15.68 -2.46
CA LEU A 78 11.40 16.15 -3.40
C LEU A 78 11.35 15.16 -4.56
N ASP A 79 10.22 14.48 -4.70
CA ASP A 79 9.96 13.61 -5.85
C ASP A 79 9.11 14.33 -6.90
N GLU A 80 9.53 14.21 -8.16
CA GLU A 80 8.86 14.81 -9.30
C GLU A 80 7.83 13.81 -9.86
N VAL A 81 6.56 14.04 -9.56
CA VAL A 81 5.47 13.40 -10.29
C VAL A 81 5.13 14.31 -11.46
N THR A 82 5.50 13.93 -12.68
CA THR A 82 5.31 14.76 -13.88
C THR A 82 3.90 15.36 -13.96
N GLY A 83 3.81 16.69 -13.99
CA GLY A 83 2.54 17.42 -14.10
C GLY A 83 1.78 17.67 -12.78
N LEU A 84 2.34 17.28 -11.63
CA LEU A 84 1.80 17.57 -10.29
C LEU A 84 2.78 18.42 -9.46
N SER A 85 2.28 18.93 -8.33
CA SER A 85 3.16 19.52 -7.31
C SER A 85 4.20 18.51 -6.85
N LEU A 86 5.40 18.99 -6.50
CA LEU A 86 6.43 18.17 -5.85
C LEU A 86 5.82 17.46 -4.63
N ASN A 87 6.23 16.22 -4.41
CA ASN A 87 5.85 15.43 -3.24
C ASN A 87 6.96 15.50 -2.19
N PRO A 88 6.92 16.45 -1.23
CA PRO A 88 7.96 16.59 -0.21
C PRO A 88 7.83 15.53 0.87
N GLN A 89 8.90 14.77 1.09
CA GLN A 89 9.02 13.88 2.23
C GLN A 89 10.10 14.41 3.19
N GLN A 90 9.71 14.61 4.44
CA GLN A 90 10.56 15.21 5.47
C GLN A 90 11.16 14.16 6.39
N TYR A 91 12.47 14.23 6.60
CA TYR A 91 13.23 13.37 7.49
C TYR A 91 13.96 14.24 8.52
N PRO A 92 13.47 14.33 9.78
CA PRO A 92 14.18 15.01 10.84
C PRO A 92 15.56 14.36 11.06
N MET A 93 16.61 15.18 11.08
CA MET A 93 17.97 14.70 11.27
C MET A 93 18.30 14.61 12.77
N THR A 94 19.06 13.60 13.15
CA THR A 94 19.54 13.42 14.52
C THR A 94 20.94 13.99 14.67
N ALA A 95 21.19 14.69 15.78
CA ALA A 95 22.51 15.21 16.09
C ALA A 95 23.46 14.06 16.43
N ARG A 96 24.61 14.01 15.75
CA ARG A 96 25.74 13.13 16.09
C ARG A 96 26.72 13.86 17.02
N ASP A 97 26.88 15.15 16.80
CA ASP A 97 27.61 16.10 17.66
C ASP A 97 26.99 17.51 17.53
N THR A 98 27.65 18.55 18.04
CA THR A 98 27.11 19.93 18.06
C THR A 98 26.93 20.56 16.67
N LEU A 99 27.61 20.03 15.64
CA LEU A 99 27.59 20.58 14.28
C LEU A 99 27.19 19.55 13.23
N THR A 100 27.27 18.26 13.55
CA THR A 100 27.07 17.16 12.63
C THR A 100 25.75 16.46 12.90
N TYR A 101 24.96 16.31 11.84
CA TYR A 101 23.65 15.71 11.88
C TYR A 101 23.55 14.58 10.86
N THR A 102 22.74 13.57 11.16
CA THR A 102 22.58 12.40 10.30
C THR A 102 21.11 12.01 10.11
N ALA A 103 20.79 11.55 8.91
CA ALA A 103 19.49 10.95 8.59
C ALA A 103 19.69 9.79 7.63
N THR A 104 18.97 8.71 7.87
CA THR A 104 19.07 7.50 7.06
C THR A 104 17.76 7.27 6.32
N ILE A 105 17.85 7.17 5.00
CA ILE A 105 16.70 7.03 4.11
C ILE A 105 16.79 5.68 3.39
N PRO A 106 15.72 4.85 3.41
CA PRO A 106 15.63 3.71 2.51
C PRO A 106 15.37 4.25 1.09
N THR A 107 16.32 4.04 0.20
CA THR A 107 16.19 4.40 -1.22
C THR A 107 15.94 3.14 -2.03
N PHE A 108 14.84 3.14 -2.76
CA PHE A 108 14.48 2.11 -3.72
C PHE A 108 14.98 2.59 -5.09
N LEU A 109 15.92 1.86 -5.70
CA LEU A 109 16.40 2.10 -7.06
C LEU A 109 15.63 1.20 -8.04
#